data_AF-A0A2W6AS52-F1
#
_entry.id   AF-A0A2W6AS52-F1
#
_cell.length_a   1.000
_cell.length_b   1.000
_cell.length_c   1.000
_cell.angle_alpha   90.00
_cell.angle_beta   90.00
_cell.angle_gamma   90.00
#
_symmetry.space_group_name_H-M   'P 1'
#
loop_
_entity.id
_entity.type
_entity.pdbx_description
1 polymer ?
#
loop_
_entity_poly.entity_id
_entity_poly.type
_entity_poly.pdbx_seq_one_letter_code
_entity_poly.pdbx_strand_id
1 'polypeptide(L)'
;RKLVHGGGLYVSYPPVLLRLQLDGPLGALWESGRTTVNEVWEAYARYLYLHRLRSIDVLCACVASAPASTAWESEGLAVAEERDARTGAYVGLVAGGGVSDARGTTLLVRPSEALAQLEAERRVEAGPAGEAEEDGLAVAGLARAQRFYGVVSVDPDRLGRDAGRIAQEVVAHLNALVGTEMEVTIEVRATKEDGFPDEVVNLVNENADALRFRAHGFEKG
;
A
#
# COMPACT_ATOMS: atom_id res chain seq x y z
N ARG A 1 43.49 -1.14 -13.20
CA ARG A 1 43.33 -0.31 -11.97
C ARG A 1 42.34 -1.05 -11.07
N LYS A 2 42.83 -1.72 -10.02
CA LYS A 2 42.05 -2.66 -9.18
C LYS A 2 41.33 -1.85 -8.11
N LEU A 3 40.00 -1.76 -8.18
CA LEU A 3 39.19 -1.14 -7.13
C LEU A 3 39.00 -2.17 -6.01
N VAL A 4 39.78 -2.04 -4.95
CA VAL A 4 39.53 -2.70 -3.67
C VAL A 4 38.39 -1.93 -3.02
N HIS A 5 37.16 -2.47 -3.09
CA HIS A 5 36.06 -1.91 -2.30
C HIS A 5 36.29 -2.24 -0.83
N GLY A 6 36.63 -1.21 -0.05
CA GLY A 6 36.73 -1.29 1.40
C GLY A 6 35.39 -1.63 2.02
N GLY A 7 35.24 -2.90 2.42
CA GLY A 7 34.65 -3.43 3.66
C GLY A 7 33.57 -2.64 4.43
N GLY A 8 32.69 -1.87 3.80
CA GLY A 8 31.57 -1.24 4.47
C GLY A 8 30.51 -2.27 4.88
N LEU A 9 30.32 -2.46 6.19
CA LEU A 9 29.18 -3.20 6.73
C LEU A 9 27.95 -2.31 6.75
N TYR A 10 26.86 -2.74 6.12
CA TYR A 10 25.57 -2.07 6.24
C TYR A 10 25.06 -2.21 7.67
N VAL A 11 24.80 -1.06 8.30
CA VAL A 11 24.19 -0.96 9.65
C VAL A 11 22.70 -0.70 9.59
N SER A 12 22.22 -0.29 8.41
CA SER A 12 20.84 -0.19 8.00
C SER A 12 20.79 -0.61 6.53
N TYR A 13 19.72 -1.29 6.13
CA TYR A 13 19.60 -1.84 4.79
C TYR A 13 18.24 -1.50 4.17
N PRO A 14 18.20 -0.75 3.06
CA PRO A 14 16.94 -0.38 2.41
C PRO A 14 16.21 -1.59 1.81
N PRO A 15 14.87 -1.70 1.98
CA PRO A 15 14.06 -2.75 1.38
C PRO A 15 14.25 -2.92 -0.14
N VAL A 16 14.43 -1.82 -0.87
CA VAL A 16 14.68 -1.85 -2.32
C VAL A 16 15.96 -2.59 -2.71
N LEU A 17 17.00 -2.52 -1.89
CA LEU A 17 18.24 -3.27 -2.14
C LEU A 17 18.05 -4.75 -1.84
N LEU A 18 17.28 -5.10 -0.81
CA LEU A 18 16.90 -6.48 -0.52
C LEU A 18 16.07 -7.05 -1.68
N ARG A 19 15.08 -6.29 -2.14
CA ARG A 19 14.23 -6.64 -3.28
C ARG A 19 15.05 -6.93 -4.53
N LEU A 20 16.01 -6.07 -4.87
CA LEU A 20 16.90 -6.28 -6.02
C LEU A 20 17.75 -7.55 -5.89
N GLN A 21 18.22 -7.89 -4.68
CA GLN A 21 18.95 -9.15 -4.47
C GLN A 21 18.04 -10.36 -4.67
N LEU A 22 16.83 -10.30 -4.12
CA LEU A 22 15.84 -11.36 -4.24
C LEU A 22 15.40 -11.56 -5.70
N ASP A 23 15.10 -10.50 -6.46
CA ASP A 23 14.73 -10.62 -7.88
C ASP A 23 15.90 -11.06 -8.79
N GLY A 24 17.15 -10.80 -8.36
CA GLY A 24 18.35 -11.12 -9.13
C GLY A 24 19.11 -12.32 -8.56
N PRO A 25 20.27 -12.12 -7.90
CA PRO A 25 21.15 -13.21 -7.49
C PRO A 25 20.52 -14.27 -6.56
N LEU A 26 19.49 -13.90 -5.78
CA LEU A 26 18.77 -14.80 -4.87
C LEU A 26 17.42 -15.29 -5.45
N GLY A 27 17.19 -15.13 -6.76
CA GLY A 27 15.94 -15.53 -7.43
C GLY A 27 15.49 -16.95 -7.10
N ALA A 28 16.40 -17.92 -7.14
CA ALA A 28 16.10 -19.31 -6.85
C ALA A 28 15.62 -19.55 -5.39
N LEU A 29 16.03 -18.71 -4.44
CA LEU A 29 15.72 -18.90 -3.01
C LEU A 29 14.25 -18.65 -2.69
N TRP A 30 13.60 -17.75 -3.45
CA TRP A 30 12.22 -17.33 -3.21
C TRP A 30 11.32 -17.50 -4.45
N GLU A 31 11.77 -18.29 -5.42
CA GLU A 31 11.01 -18.68 -6.61
C GLU A 31 9.66 -19.32 -6.26
N SER A 32 9.59 -20.00 -5.11
CA SER A 32 8.35 -20.55 -4.55
C SER A 32 7.32 -19.50 -4.13
N GLY A 33 7.62 -18.21 -4.30
CA GLY A 33 6.81 -17.08 -3.88
C GLY A 33 7.12 -16.61 -2.45
N ARG A 34 7.97 -17.32 -1.71
CA ARG A 34 8.36 -16.98 -0.35
C ARG A 34 9.77 -17.47 0.02
N THR A 35 10.31 -16.89 1.08
CA THR A 35 11.50 -17.37 1.80
C THR A 35 11.45 -16.86 3.26
N THR A 36 12.35 -17.28 4.12
CA THR A 36 12.49 -16.77 5.50
C THR A 36 13.69 -15.83 5.65
N VAL A 37 13.66 -14.98 6.68
CA VAL A 37 14.82 -14.14 7.04
C VAL A 37 16.08 -14.98 7.26
N ASN A 38 15.97 -16.15 7.91
CA ASN A 38 17.10 -17.05 8.15
C ASN A 38 17.72 -17.57 6.84
N GLU A 39 16.90 -18.01 5.89
CA GLU A 39 17.36 -18.48 4.59
C GLU A 39 18.10 -17.38 3.81
N VAL A 40 17.56 -16.15 3.83
CA VAL A 40 18.22 -14.99 3.22
C VAL A 40 19.53 -14.68 3.95
N TRP A 41 19.55 -14.72 5.28
CA TRP A 41 20.75 -14.50 6.08
C TRP A 41 21.84 -15.54 5.77
N GLU A 42 21.48 -16.81 5.65
CA GLU A 42 22.38 -17.87 5.22
C GLU A 42 22.95 -17.61 3.83
N ALA A 43 22.13 -17.12 2.90
CA ALA A 43 22.59 -16.76 1.56
C ALA A 43 23.58 -15.59 1.60
N TYR A 44 23.30 -14.55 2.39
CA TYR A 44 24.22 -13.43 2.64
C TYR A 44 25.54 -13.85 3.29
N ALA A 45 25.51 -14.88 4.15
CA ALA A 45 26.71 -15.45 4.74
C ALA A 45 27.49 -16.35 3.76
N ARG A 46 26.81 -16.98 2.80
CA ARG A 46 27.39 -17.93 1.84
C ARG A 46 28.00 -17.26 0.61
N TYR A 47 27.37 -16.21 0.09
CA TYR A 47 27.75 -15.62 -1.19
C TYR A 47 28.48 -14.28 -1.02
N LEU A 48 29.78 -14.27 -1.34
CA LEU A 48 30.67 -13.12 -1.14
C LEU A 48 30.36 -11.90 -2.03
N TYR A 49 29.55 -12.07 -3.08
CA TYR A 49 29.15 -10.99 -3.98
C TYR A 49 27.95 -10.17 -3.46
N LEU A 50 27.28 -10.63 -2.39
CA LEU A 50 26.19 -9.90 -1.76
C LEU A 50 26.70 -8.80 -0.84
N HIS A 51 25.85 -7.82 -0.56
CA HIS A 51 26.15 -6.77 0.40
C HIS A 51 26.44 -7.34 1.78
N ARG A 52 27.49 -6.85 2.45
CA ARG A 52 27.81 -7.28 3.82
C ARG A 52 26.95 -6.54 4.82
N LEU A 53 26.04 -7.23 5.48
CA LEU A 53 25.25 -6.71 6.58
C LEU A 53 26.01 -6.91 7.91
N ARG A 54 25.85 -5.98 8.86
CA ARG A 54 26.51 -6.07 10.18
C ARG A 54 26.03 -7.28 11.00
N SER A 55 24.73 -7.50 11.06
CA SER A 55 24.08 -8.57 11.82
C SER A 55 22.76 -8.96 11.18
N ILE A 56 22.20 -10.09 11.60
CA ILE A 56 20.86 -10.52 11.19
C ILE A 56 19.80 -9.48 11.60
N ASP A 57 20.01 -8.74 12.69
CA ASP A 57 19.07 -7.70 13.13
C ASP A 57 18.91 -6.57 12.10
N VAL A 58 19.97 -6.28 11.32
CA VAL A 58 19.88 -5.32 10.21
C VAL A 58 18.94 -5.84 9.11
N LEU A 59 18.98 -7.15 8.84
CA LEU A 59 18.07 -7.78 7.89
C LEU A 59 16.65 -7.85 8.46
N CYS A 60 16.47 -8.18 9.73
CA CYS A 60 15.17 -8.14 10.40
C CYS A 60 14.56 -6.74 10.34
N ALA A 61 15.32 -5.68 10.65
CA ALA A 61 14.84 -4.31 10.56
C ALA A 61 14.49 -3.89 9.12
N CYS A 62 15.26 -4.37 8.14
CA CYS A 62 14.94 -4.19 6.72
C CYS A 62 13.59 -4.85 6.37
N VAL A 63 13.40 -6.11 6.74
CA VAL A 63 12.18 -6.87 6.47
C VAL A 63 10.96 -6.28 7.19
N ALA A 64 11.12 -5.85 8.44
CA ALA A 64 10.06 -5.20 9.22
C ALA A 64 9.54 -3.89 8.59
N SER A 65 10.44 -3.14 7.93
CA SER A 65 10.10 -1.88 7.24
C SER A 65 9.71 -2.05 5.78
N ALA A 66 9.97 -3.20 5.16
CA ALA A 66 9.67 -3.46 3.76
C ALA A 66 8.20 -3.29 3.35
N PRO A 67 7.20 -3.76 4.13
CA PRO A 67 5.80 -3.56 3.76
C PRO A 67 5.30 -2.12 3.99
N ALA A 68 6.09 -1.27 4.66
CA ALA A 68 5.65 0.10 5.01
C ALA A 68 5.75 1.08 3.83
N SER A 69 6.48 0.72 2.77
CA SER A 69 6.56 1.54 1.55
C SER A 69 5.20 1.59 0.85
N THR A 70 4.78 2.77 0.39
CA THR A 70 3.61 2.89 -0.50
C THR A 70 3.86 2.23 -1.87
N ALA A 71 5.13 2.07 -2.26
CA ALA A 71 5.57 1.37 -3.47
C ALA A 71 6.07 -0.07 -3.18
N TRP A 72 5.60 -0.71 -2.10
CA TRP A 72 6.06 -2.04 -1.69
C TRP A 72 5.87 -3.11 -2.78
N GLU A 73 4.90 -2.94 -3.69
CA GLU A 73 4.64 -3.88 -4.79
C GLU A 73 5.81 -3.96 -5.79
N SER A 74 6.43 -2.83 -6.11
CA SER A 74 7.52 -2.74 -7.08
C SER A 74 8.90 -2.75 -6.43
N GLU A 75 9.03 -2.18 -5.23
CA GLU A 75 10.33 -1.91 -4.60
C GLU A 75 10.49 -2.59 -3.24
N GLY A 76 9.42 -3.17 -2.69
CA GLY A 76 9.43 -3.83 -1.40
C GLY A 76 9.00 -5.29 -1.49
N LEU A 77 8.39 -5.74 -0.41
CA LEU A 77 7.83 -7.08 -0.28
C LEU A 77 6.79 -7.07 0.84
N ALA A 78 5.90 -8.06 0.80
CA ALA A 78 5.02 -8.35 1.91
C ALA A 78 5.73 -9.27 2.91
N VAL A 79 5.21 -9.34 4.12
CA VAL A 79 5.70 -10.25 5.15
C VAL A 79 4.56 -11.06 5.74
N ALA A 80 4.86 -12.25 6.24
CA ALA A 80 3.90 -13.08 6.94
C ALA A 80 4.58 -13.82 8.10
N GLU A 81 3.77 -14.31 9.04
CA GLU A 81 4.27 -15.12 10.15
C GLU A 81 4.50 -16.56 9.68
N GLU A 82 3.50 -17.14 9.02
CA GLU A 82 3.50 -18.54 8.60
C GLU A 82 2.73 -18.73 7.29
N ARG A 83 2.80 -19.95 6.74
CA ARG A 83 1.95 -20.38 5.64
C ARG A 83 1.19 -21.63 6.07
N ASP A 84 -0.14 -21.55 6.06
CA ASP A 84 -1.02 -22.66 6.36
C ASP A 84 -0.76 -23.79 5.35
N ALA A 85 -0.36 -24.97 5.86
CA ALA A 85 0.00 -26.11 5.03
C ALA A 85 -1.20 -26.77 4.33
N ARG A 86 -2.42 -26.55 4.84
CA ARG A 86 -3.67 -27.13 4.32
C ARG A 86 -4.30 -26.24 3.26
N THR A 87 -4.33 -24.92 3.48
CA THR A 87 -4.97 -23.96 2.56
C THR A 87 -3.98 -23.28 1.63
N GLY A 88 -2.70 -23.26 2.00
CA GLY A 88 -1.66 -22.53 1.28
C GLY A 88 -1.67 -21.02 1.54
N ALA A 89 -2.54 -20.52 2.42
CA ALA A 89 -2.65 -19.10 2.76
C ALA A 89 -1.54 -18.64 3.72
N TYR A 90 -1.09 -17.41 3.57
CA TYR A 90 -0.18 -16.74 4.47
C TYR A 90 -0.93 -16.24 5.70
N VAL A 91 -0.45 -16.62 6.88
CA VAL A 91 -1.01 -16.18 8.17
C VAL A 91 -0.28 -14.95 8.65
N GLY A 92 -1.02 -13.93 9.10
CA GLY A 92 -0.45 -12.66 9.52
C GLY A 92 0.19 -11.89 8.35
N LEU A 93 -0.39 -11.99 7.15
CA LEU A 93 0.11 -11.29 5.97
C LEU A 93 0.00 -9.77 6.17
N VAL A 94 1.11 -9.06 5.99
CA VAL A 94 1.20 -7.61 6.06
C VAL A 94 1.77 -7.09 4.74
N ALA A 95 0.97 -6.28 4.06
CA ALA A 95 1.30 -5.58 2.82
C ALA A 95 0.67 -4.17 2.91
N GLY A 96 1.49 -3.14 3.07
CA GLY A 96 1.03 -1.81 3.48
C GLY A 96 1.02 -1.65 5.01
N GLY A 97 2.02 -0.95 5.53
CA GLY A 97 2.23 -0.74 6.97
C GLY A 97 3.52 -1.40 7.48
N GLY A 98 4.01 -0.97 8.64
CA GLY A 98 5.22 -1.55 9.25
C GLY A 98 4.90 -2.72 10.16
N VAL A 99 5.80 -3.70 10.23
CA VAL A 99 5.75 -4.76 11.25
C VAL A 99 6.66 -4.37 12.41
N SER A 100 6.21 -4.62 13.64
CA SER A 100 6.94 -4.19 14.85
C SER A 100 8.18 -5.05 15.14
N ASP A 101 8.15 -6.34 14.79
CA ASP A 101 9.22 -7.29 15.10
C ASP A 101 9.30 -8.39 14.04
N ALA A 102 10.25 -8.27 13.10
CA ALA A 102 10.59 -9.36 12.19
C ALA A 102 11.69 -10.24 12.83
N ARG A 103 11.56 -11.56 12.67
CA ARG A 103 12.47 -12.55 13.25
C ARG A 103 13.02 -13.45 12.16
N GLY A 104 13.97 -14.33 12.52
CA GLY A 104 14.54 -15.31 11.61
C GLY A 104 13.52 -16.18 10.87
N THR A 105 12.39 -16.49 11.49
CA THR A 105 11.30 -17.29 10.92
C THR A 105 10.28 -16.49 10.11
N THR A 106 10.32 -15.16 10.16
CA THR A 106 9.40 -14.31 9.40
C THR A 106 9.53 -14.60 7.91
N LEU A 107 8.39 -14.78 7.25
CA LEU A 107 8.32 -15.01 5.82
C LEU A 107 8.41 -13.68 5.08
N LEU A 108 9.28 -13.65 4.06
CA LEU A 108 9.27 -12.66 3.00
C LEU A 108 8.39 -13.22 1.89
N VAL A 109 7.34 -12.51 1.53
CA VAL A 109 6.34 -12.95 0.55
C VAL A 109 6.44 -12.07 -0.68
N ARG A 110 6.46 -12.71 -1.87
CA ARG A 110 6.43 -11.99 -3.13
C ARG A 110 5.16 -11.13 -3.22
N PRO A 111 5.23 -9.90 -3.75
CA PRO A 111 4.07 -9.06 -3.95
C PRO A 111 2.96 -9.71 -4.75
N SER A 112 3.28 -10.47 -5.80
CA SER A 112 2.27 -11.19 -6.59
C SER A 112 1.45 -12.18 -5.75
N GLU A 113 2.10 -12.90 -4.84
CA GLU A 113 1.45 -13.87 -3.95
C GLU A 113 0.60 -13.16 -2.88
N ALA A 114 1.16 -12.12 -2.27
CA ALA A 114 0.46 -11.31 -1.28
C ALA A 114 -0.79 -10.65 -1.87
N LEU A 115 -0.67 -10.05 -3.07
CA LEU A 115 -1.79 -9.45 -3.80
C LEU A 115 -2.83 -10.50 -4.15
N ALA A 116 -2.42 -11.69 -4.61
CA ALA A 116 -3.36 -12.77 -4.93
C ALA A 116 -4.18 -13.19 -3.70
N GLN A 117 -3.56 -13.28 -2.53
CA GLN A 117 -4.27 -13.60 -1.29
C GLN A 117 -5.18 -12.45 -0.84
N LEU A 118 -4.68 -11.21 -0.77
CA LEU A 118 -5.49 -10.04 -0.38
C LEU A 118 -6.72 -9.88 -1.31
N GLU A 119 -6.54 -10.19 -2.59
CA GLU A 119 -7.63 -10.19 -3.55
C GLU A 119 -8.62 -11.33 -3.33
N ALA A 120 -8.13 -12.54 -3.00
CA ALA A 120 -8.99 -13.66 -2.64
C ALA A 120 -9.79 -13.38 -1.36
N GLU A 121 -9.17 -12.79 -0.34
CA GLU A 121 -9.80 -12.37 0.90
C GLU A 121 -10.86 -11.30 0.66
N ARG A 122 -10.55 -10.26 -0.14
CA ARG A 122 -11.54 -9.26 -0.55
C ARG A 122 -12.75 -9.86 -1.27
N ARG A 123 -12.56 -10.88 -2.12
CA ARG A 123 -13.67 -11.57 -2.80
C ARG A 123 -14.54 -12.38 -1.82
N VAL A 124 -13.93 -12.98 -0.81
CA VAL A 124 -14.66 -13.71 0.25
C VAL A 124 -15.45 -12.72 1.12
N GLU A 125 -14.84 -11.60 1.50
CA GLU A 125 -15.49 -10.53 2.28
C GLU A 125 -16.60 -9.82 1.49
N ALA A 126 -16.45 -9.70 0.17
CA ALA A 126 -17.47 -9.10 -0.71
C ALA A 126 -18.73 -9.98 -0.89
N GLY A 127 -18.70 -11.26 -0.47
CA GLY A 127 -19.84 -12.18 -0.54
C GLY A 127 -20.30 -12.55 -1.95
N PRO A 128 -21.10 -13.62 -2.12
CA PRO A 128 -21.53 -14.09 -3.43
C PRO A 128 -22.69 -13.22 -3.93
N ALA A 129 -22.44 -12.36 -4.91
CA ALA A 129 -23.47 -11.93 -5.85
C ALA A 129 -23.46 -12.89 -7.05
N GLY A 130 -24.20 -14.00 -6.91
CA GLY A 130 -24.70 -14.80 -8.04
C GLY A 130 -23.78 -15.91 -8.56
N GLU A 131 -23.90 -17.10 -7.96
CA GLU A 131 -23.69 -18.35 -8.68
C GLU A 131 -24.77 -18.48 -9.78
N ALA A 132 -24.33 -18.58 -11.03
CA ALA A 132 -24.99 -19.41 -12.02
C ALA A 132 -23.89 -20.23 -12.70
N GLU A 133 -23.89 -21.53 -12.39
CA GLU A 133 -23.17 -22.55 -13.15
C GLU A 133 -23.58 -22.48 -14.62
N GLU A 134 -22.61 -22.44 -15.53
CA GLU A 134 -22.63 -23.33 -16.69
C GLU A 134 -21.20 -23.52 -17.24
N ASP A 135 -20.88 -24.79 -17.44
CA ASP A 135 -19.67 -25.35 -18.01
C ASP A 135 -19.46 -24.92 -19.48
N GLY A 136 -18.21 -24.74 -19.90
CA GLY A 136 -17.84 -24.63 -21.32
C GLY A 136 -17.14 -23.33 -21.76
N LEU A 137 -15.81 -23.40 -21.86
CA LEU A 137 -14.94 -22.73 -22.85
C LEU A 137 -15.45 -21.43 -23.53
N ALA A 138 -15.08 -20.28 -22.97
CA ALA A 138 -14.77 -19.09 -23.79
C ALA A 138 -13.92 -18.09 -22.99
N VAL A 139 -12.76 -17.74 -23.56
CA VAL A 139 -11.92 -16.62 -23.13
C VAL A 139 -12.71 -15.32 -23.36
N ALA A 140 -13.36 -14.80 -22.32
CA ALA A 140 -14.03 -13.50 -22.35
C ALA A 140 -13.27 -12.54 -21.42
N GLY A 141 -12.66 -11.51 -22.00
CA GLY A 141 -11.79 -10.56 -21.31
C GLY A 141 -12.43 -9.97 -20.06
N LEU A 142 -11.74 -10.13 -18.92
CA LEU A 142 -12.05 -9.43 -17.69
C LEU A 142 -12.13 -7.94 -18.00
N ALA A 143 -13.35 -7.40 -17.95
CA ALA A 143 -13.61 -5.99 -18.13
C ALA A 143 -12.77 -5.23 -17.08
N ARG A 144 -11.78 -4.47 -17.55
CA ARG A 144 -11.00 -3.58 -16.69
C ARG A 144 -11.94 -2.62 -15.99
N ALA A 145 -11.69 -2.34 -14.71
CA ALA A 145 -12.45 -1.34 -13.97
C ALA A 145 -12.40 0.00 -14.72
N GLN A 146 -13.57 0.52 -15.08
CA GLN A 146 -13.70 1.73 -15.90
C GLN A 146 -14.04 2.98 -15.07
N ARG A 147 -14.45 2.80 -13.80
CA ARG A 147 -14.88 3.90 -12.92
C ARG A 147 -14.40 3.67 -11.50
N PHE A 148 -13.98 4.75 -10.85
CA PHE A 148 -13.65 4.80 -9.44
C PHE A 148 -14.65 5.70 -8.71
N TYR A 149 -15.14 5.25 -7.55
CA TYR A 149 -15.99 6.02 -6.64
C TYR A 149 -15.45 5.82 -5.22
N GLY A 150 -15.22 6.93 -4.51
CA GLY A 150 -14.70 6.90 -3.14
C GLY A 150 -15.25 8.06 -2.33
N VAL A 151 -15.61 7.78 -1.08
CA VAL A 151 -16.08 8.77 -0.10
C VAL A 151 -15.27 8.57 1.17
N VAL A 152 -14.76 9.66 1.74
CA VAL A 152 -14.03 9.65 3.00
C VAL A 152 -14.48 10.84 3.85
N SER A 153 -14.70 10.59 5.14
CA SER A 153 -14.93 11.66 6.12
C SER A 153 -13.58 12.17 6.62
N VAL A 154 -13.37 13.48 6.54
CA VAL A 154 -12.14 14.14 6.97
C VAL A 154 -12.37 14.94 8.25
N ASP A 155 -11.34 15.01 9.09
CA ASP A 155 -11.36 15.85 10.30
C ASP A 155 -11.17 17.33 9.89
N PRO A 156 -12.10 18.24 10.24
CA PRO A 156 -12.01 19.66 9.90
C PRO A 156 -10.70 20.33 10.35
N ASP A 157 -10.18 19.94 11.53
CA ASP A 157 -8.93 20.51 12.07
C ASP A 157 -7.69 20.03 11.30
N ARG A 158 -7.86 19.02 10.45
CA ARG A 158 -6.81 18.36 9.66
C ARG A 158 -7.08 18.42 8.17
N LEU A 159 -8.09 19.19 7.73
CA LEU A 159 -8.58 19.22 6.35
C LEU A 159 -7.46 19.38 5.32
N GLY A 160 -6.54 20.32 5.53
CA GLY A 160 -5.42 20.53 4.61
C GLY A 160 -4.46 19.34 4.50
N ARG A 161 -4.18 18.65 5.62
CA ARG A 161 -3.32 17.46 5.64
C ARG A 161 -4.02 16.29 4.94
N ASP A 162 -5.29 16.06 5.27
CA ASP A 162 -6.04 14.91 4.76
C ASP A 162 -6.37 15.10 3.27
N ALA A 163 -6.76 16.31 2.85
CA ALA A 163 -6.92 16.65 1.45
C ALA A 163 -5.61 16.51 0.67
N GLY A 164 -4.48 16.92 1.26
CA GLY A 164 -3.15 16.71 0.67
C GLY A 164 -2.83 15.23 0.49
N ARG A 165 -3.17 14.38 1.48
CA ARG A 165 -2.95 12.93 1.40
C ARG A 165 -3.84 12.29 0.35
N ILE A 166 -5.13 12.66 0.27
CA ILE A 166 -6.05 12.18 -0.80
C ILE A 166 -5.54 12.61 -2.18
N ALA A 167 -5.03 13.84 -2.30
CA ALA A 167 -4.47 14.33 -3.54
C ALA A 167 -3.26 13.49 -4.01
N GLN A 168 -2.38 13.10 -3.09
CA GLN A 168 -1.17 12.33 -3.39
C GLN A 168 -1.46 10.85 -3.63
N GLU A 169 -2.27 10.22 -2.78
CA GLU A 169 -2.44 8.77 -2.73
C GLU A 169 -3.60 8.26 -3.60
N VAL A 170 -4.44 9.14 -4.15
CA VAL A 170 -5.58 8.74 -5.00
C VAL A 170 -5.61 9.57 -6.28
N VAL A 171 -5.74 10.90 -6.14
CA VAL A 171 -5.95 11.79 -7.29
C VAL A 171 -4.75 11.76 -8.22
N ALA A 172 -3.52 11.81 -7.69
CA ALA A 172 -2.31 11.80 -8.51
C ALA A 172 -2.16 10.53 -9.36
N HIS A 173 -2.48 9.35 -8.80
CA HIS A 173 -2.39 8.08 -9.52
C HIS A 173 -3.40 7.98 -10.66
N LEU A 174 -4.64 8.42 -10.43
CA LEU A 174 -5.67 8.43 -11.46
C LEU A 174 -5.38 9.48 -12.54
N ASN A 175 -4.87 10.66 -12.16
CA ASN A 175 -4.52 11.73 -13.09
C ASN A 175 -3.29 11.39 -13.97
N ALA A 176 -2.40 10.50 -13.51
CA ALA A 176 -1.27 10.03 -14.30
C ALA A 176 -1.66 9.14 -15.49
N LEU A 177 -2.91 8.65 -15.54
CA LEU A 177 -3.41 7.77 -16.60
C LEU A 177 -4.07 8.58 -17.72
N VAL A 178 -3.52 8.47 -18.93
CA VAL A 178 -4.03 9.14 -20.13
C VAL A 178 -5.49 8.74 -20.40
N GLY A 179 -6.36 9.73 -20.59
CA GLY A 179 -7.78 9.53 -20.90
C GLY A 179 -8.69 9.41 -19.69
N THR A 180 -8.18 9.63 -18.46
CA THR A 180 -9.01 9.65 -17.25
C THR A 180 -9.68 11.01 -17.09
N GLU A 181 -11.02 11.01 -17.12
CA GLU A 181 -11.82 12.16 -16.70
C GLU A 181 -12.14 12.02 -15.20
N MET A 182 -11.91 13.07 -14.43
CA MET A 182 -12.10 13.04 -12.98
C MET A 182 -12.76 14.32 -12.48
N GLU A 183 -13.68 14.14 -11.55
CA GLU A 183 -14.26 15.20 -10.74
C GLU A 183 -14.00 14.93 -9.25
N VAL A 184 -13.54 15.96 -8.54
CA VAL A 184 -13.37 15.92 -7.08
C VAL A 184 -14.27 16.97 -6.48
N THR A 185 -15.11 16.57 -5.52
CA THR A 185 -16.04 17.46 -4.82
C THR A 185 -15.68 17.51 -3.34
N ILE A 186 -15.61 18.71 -2.77
CA ILE A 186 -15.48 18.93 -1.34
C ILE A 186 -16.83 19.43 -0.83
N GLU A 187 -17.42 18.70 0.11
CA GLU A 187 -18.65 19.09 0.79
C GLU A 187 -18.32 19.53 2.22
N VAL A 188 -18.82 20.70 2.62
CA VAL A 188 -18.63 21.26 3.97
C VAL A 188 -19.98 21.35 4.64
N ARG A 189 -20.14 20.65 5.77
CA ARG A 189 -21.36 20.69 6.60
C ARG A 189 -21.01 21.18 8.00
N ALA A 190 -21.73 22.19 8.47
CA ALA A 190 -21.61 22.71 9.83
C ALA A 190 -23.00 22.91 10.42
N THR A 191 -23.18 22.51 11.67
CA THR A 191 -24.40 22.73 12.44
C THR A 191 -24.06 23.42 13.76
N LYS A 192 -24.94 24.31 14.20
CA LYS A 192 -24.83 25.02 15.47
C LYS A 192 -26.22 25.21 16.03
N GLU A 193 -26.50 24.65 17.20
CA GLU A 193 -27.85 24.64 17.80
C GLU A 193 -28.39 26.06 18.01
N ASP A 194 -27.55 26.98 18.51
CA ASP A 194 -27.94 28.39 18.74
C ASP A 194 -27.91 29.26 17.46
N GLY A 195 -27.71 28.66 16.28
CA GLY A 195 -27.53 29.38 15.03
C GLY A 195 -26.15 30.04 14.87
N PHE A 196 -25.82 30.46 13.65
CA PHE A 196 -24.55 31.14 13.35
C PHE A 196 -24.72 32.67 13.46
N PRO A 197 -23.73 33.41 14.01
CA PRO A 197 -23.79 34.86 14.03
C PRO A 197 -23.85 35.46 12.62
N ASP A 198 -24.62 36.53 12.42
CA ASP A 198 -24.81 37.17 11.11
C ASP A 198 -23.48 37.56 10.44
N GLU A 199 -22.51 38.05 11.22
CA GLU A 199 -21.18 38.39 10.72
C GLU A 199 -20.44 37.18 10.13
N VAL A 200 -20.58 36.00 10.74
CA VAL A 200 -19.98 34.74 10.25
C VAL A 200 -20.71 34.26 9.00
N VAL A 201 -22.05 34.33 8.99
CA VAL A 201 -22.87 33.96 7.83
C VAL A 201 -22.47 34.78 6.61
N ASN A 202 -22.36 36.11 6.76
CA ASN A 202 -21.96 37.00 5.69
C ASN A 202 -20.55 36.70 5.18
N LEU A 203 -19.59 36.53 6.10
CA LEU A 203 -18.20 36.21 5.76
C LEU A 203 -18.08 34.87 5.00
N VAL A 204 -18.79 33.83 5.44
CA VAL A 204 -18.70 32.50 4.80
C VAL A 204 -19.35 32.51 3.41
N ASN A 205 -20.47 33.22 3.22
CA ASN A 205 -21.07 33.37 1.90
C ASN A 205 -20.16 34.13 0.94
N GLU A 206 -19.55 35.25 1.38
CA GLU A 206 -18.60 36.01 0.54
C GLU A 206 -17.39 35.14 0.13
N ASN A 207 -16.86 34.33 1.06
CA ASN A 207 -15.79 33.39 0.74
C ASN A 207 -16.24 32.28 -0.21
N ALA A 208 -17.44 31.74 -0.05
CA ALA A 208 -17.98 30.70 -0.92
C ALA A 208 -18.16 31.21 -2.36
N ASP A 209 -18.63 32.45 -2.52
CA ASP A 209 -18.68 33.14 -3.83
C ASP A 209 -17.28 33.32 -4.42
N ALA A 210 -16.32 33.82 -3.63
CA ALA A 210 -14.93 34.01 -4.08
C ALA A 210 -14.25 32.69 -4.48
N LEU A 211 -14.52 31.60 -3.75
CA LEU A 211 -14.02 30.25 -4.01
C LEU A 211 -14.86 29.48 -5.04
N ARG A 212 -15.95 30.09 -5.55
CA ARG A 212 -16.83 29.55 -6.59
C ARG A 212 -17.49 28.22 -6.22
N PHE A 213 -18.01 28.13 -5.00
CA PHE A 213 -18.84 27.00 -4.60
C PHE A 213 -20.03 26.88 -5.56
N ARG A 214 -20.25 25.67 -6.11
CA ARG A 214 -21.36 25.43 -7.06
C ARG A 214 -22.73 25.57 -6.41
N ALA A 215 -22.82 25.24 -5.13
CA ALA A 215 -23.99 25.43 -4.28
C ALA A 215 -23.51 25.70 -2.85
N HIS A 216 -24.10 26.68 -2.19
CA HIS A 216 -23.81 27.04 -0.80
C HIS A 216 -25.01 27.81 -0.20
N GLY A 217 -25.12 27.82 1.13
CA GLY A 217 -26.15 28.56 1.85
C GLY A 217 -26.29 28.08 3.29
N PHE A 218 -26.84 28.94 4.14
CA PHE A 218 -27.23 28.59 5.51
C PHE A 218 -28.75 28.36 5.54
N GLU A 219 -29.16 27.20 6.05
CA GLU A 219 -30.56 26.88 6.25
C GLU A 219 -31.00 27.30 7.66
N LYS A 220 -32.23 27.81 7.78
CA LYS A 220 -32.87 28.01 9.08
C LYS A 220 -33.53 26.70 9.48
N GLY A 221 -33.20 26.20 10.68
CA GLY A 221 -33.89 25.09 11.30
C GLY A 221 -35.34 25.41 11.65
#